data_AF-A0A2V7YKZ2-F1
#
_entry.id   AF-A0A2V7YKZ2-F1
#
_cell.length_a   1.000
_cell.length_b   1.000
_cell.length_c   1.000
_cell.angle_alpha   90.00
_cell.angle_beta   90.00
_cell.angle_gamma   90.00
#
_symmetry.space_group_name_H-M   'P 1'
#
loop_
_entity.id
_entity.type
_entity.pdbx_description
1 polymer ?
#
loop_
_entity_poly.entity_id
_entity_poly.type
_entity_poly.pdbx_seq_one_letter_code
_entity_poly.pdbx_strand_id
1 'polypeptide(L)' 'MSVITHELFELSQKFNSFYHKYPILNEPDPAERQRRAVCAEAFRRTMMASLNLLGIPVPERM' A
#
# COMPACT_ATOMS: atom_id res chain seq x y z
N MET A 1 3.28 20.83 9.17
CA MET A 1 3.11 19.37 9.06
C MET A 1 3.76 18.92 7.75
N SER A 2 4.70 17.98 7.78
CA SER A 2 5.46 17.55 6.58
C SER A 2 4.54 17.04 5.47
N VAL A 3 4.72 17.55 4.24
CA VAL A 3 4.01 17.13 3.01
C VAL A 3 4.02 15.60 2.85
N ILE A 4 5.12 14.96 3.23
CA ILE A 4 5.32 13.50 3.18
C ILE A 4 4.24 12.73 3.95
N THR A 5 3.81 13.24 5.12
CA THR A 5 2.80 12.58 5.95
C THR A 5 1.40 12.69 5.34
N HIS A 6 1.09 13.83 4.69
CA HIS A 6 -0.17 14.03 4.01
C HIS A 6 -0.30 13.10 2.79
N GLU A 7 0.75 13.05 1.96
CA GLU A 7 0.82 12.16 0.80
C GLU A 7 0.70 10.68 1.22
N LEU A 8 1.38 10.27 2.29
CA LEU A 8 1.27 8.92 2.86
C LEU A 8 -0.16 8.57 3.30
N PHE A 9 -0.85 9.52 3.92
CA PHE A 9 -2.22 9.34 4.39
C PHE A 9 -3.20 9.20 3.22
N GLU A 10 -3.08 10.07 2.21
CA GLU A 10 -3.88 9.97 0.98
C GLU A 10 -3.60 8.67 0.22
N LEU A 11 -2.33 8.26 0.12
CA LEU A 11 -1.93 7.01 -0.53
C LEU A 11 -2.55 5.80 0.18
N SER A 12 -2.57 5.82 1.52
CA SER A 12 -3.18 4.77 2.34
C SER A 12 -4.69 4.68 2.16
N GLN A 13 -5.39 5.82 2.11
CA GLN A 13 -6.83 5.85 1.84
C GLN A 13 -7.16 5.31 0.44
N LYS A 14 -6.38 5.68 -0.58
CA LYS A 14 -6.53 5.18 -1.95
C LYS A 14 -6.28 3.67 -2.02
N PHE A 15 -5.24 3.18 -1.36
CA PHE A 15 -4.94 1.74 -1.33
C PHE A 15 -6.02 0.94 -0.60
N ASN A 16 -6.53 1.44 0.52
CA ASN A 16 -7.61 0.78 1.27
C ASN A 16 -8.90 0.69 0.42
N SER A 17 -9.25 1.79 -0.26
CA SER A 17 -10.37 1.81 -1.22
C SER A 17 -10.15 0.84 -2.38
N PHE A 18 -8.93 0.73 -2.89
CA PHE A 18 -8.56 -0.22 -3.94
C PHE A 18 -8.69 -1.66 -3.47
N TYR A 19 -8.17 -1.98 -2.27
CA TYR A 19 -8.25 -3.31 -1.67
C TYR A 19 -9.69 -3.75 -1.43
N HIS A 20 -10.55 -2.83 -0.99
CA HIS A 20 -11.98 -3.09 -0.77
C HIS A 20 -12.74 -3.33 -2.08
N LYS A 21 -12.39 -2.58 -3.13
CA LYS A 21 -13.07 -2.65 -4.44
C LYS A 21 -12.59 -3.81 -5.31
N TYR A 22 -11.35 -4.27 -5.10
CA TYR A 22 -10.68 -5.29 -5.90
C TYR A 22 -10.06 -6.37 -4.99
N PRO A 23 -10.82 -7.39 -4.57
CA PRO A 23 -10.28 -8.45 -3.73
C PRO A 23 -9.15 -9.19 -4.47
N ILE A 24 -7.95 -9.22 -3.89
CA ILE A 24 -6.75 -9.82 -4.50
C ILE A 24 -6.85 -11.35 -4.51
N LEU A 25 -7.37 -11.94 -3.42
CA LEU A 25 -7.48 -13.39 -3.26
C LEU A 25 -8.58 -14.03 -4.12
N ASN A 26 -9.60 -13.26 -4.50
CA ASN A 26 -10.81 -13.81 -5.14
C ASN A 26 -10.84 -13.62 -6.67
N GLU A 27 -9.77 -13.10 -7.29
CA GLU A 27 -9.69 -13.04 -8.75
C GLU A 27 -9.48 -14.43 -9.36
N PRO A 28 -10.30 -14.85 -10.33
CA PRO A 28 -10.09 -16.08 -11.07
C PRO A 28 -8.88 -15.98 -12.03
N ASP A 29 -8.51 -14.76 -12.45
CA ASP A 29 -7.38 -14.57 -13.37
C ASP A 29 -6.03 -14.44 -12.61
N PRO A 30 -5.09 -15.37 -12.82
CA PRO A 30 -3.81 -15.38 -12.12
C PRO A 30 -2.91 -14.20 -12.52
N ALA A 31 -3.02 -13.67 -13.74
CA ALA A 31 -2.22 -12.53 -14.17
C ALA A 31 -2.72 -11.22 -13.55
N GLU A 32 -4.04 -11.07 -13.38
CA GLU A 32 -4.63 -9.94 -12.67
C GLU A 32 -4.32 -9.98 -11.16
N ARG A 33 -4.38 -11.18 -10.55
CA ARG A 33 -3.96 -11.41 -9.16
C ARG A 33 -2.49 -11.02 -8.94
N GLN A 34 -1.60 -11.45 -9.82
CA GLN A 34 -0.17 -11.12 -9.77
C GLN A 34 0.04 -9.60 -9.87
N ARG A 35 -0.65 -8.93 -10.81
CA ARG A 35 -0.59 -7.46 -10.97
C ARG A 35 -1.04 -6.73 -9.70
N ARG A 36 -2.16 -7.16 -9.09
CA ARG A 36 -2.65 -6.59 -7.82
C ARG A 36 -1.67 -6.84 -6.66
N ALA A 37 -1.07 -8.03 -6.57
CA ALA A 37 -0.06 -8.35 -5.57
C ALA A 37 1.21 -7.50 -5.70
N VAL A 38 1.70 -7.28 -6.94
CA VAL A 38 2.85 -6.40 -7.20
C VAL A 38 2.52 -4.95 -6.84
N CYS A 39 1.32 -4.46 -7.15
CA CYS A 39 0.87 -3.13 -6.70
C CYS A 39 0.85 -3.01 -5.18
N ALA A 40 0.34 -4.02 -4.47
CA ALA A 40 0.35 -4.05 -3.01
C ALA A 40 1.77 -4.03 -2.43
N GLU A 41 2.68 -4.80 -3.03
CA GLU A 41 4.08 -4.80 -2.60
C GLU A 41 4.79 -3.47 -2.88
N ALA A 42 4.54 -2.85 -4.05
CA ALA A 42 5.08 -1.53 -4.38
C ALA A 42 4.59 -0.45 -3.40
N PHE A 43 3.30 -0.49 -3.05
CA PHE A 43 2.71 0.38 -2.03
C PHE A 43 3.38 0.15 -0.66
N ARG A 44 3.52 -1.12 -0.24
CA ARG A 44 4.20 -1.48 1.03
C ARG A 44 5.63 -0.96 1.08
N ARG A 45 6.42 -1.17 0.01
CA ARG A 45 7.81 -0.70 -0.07
C ARG A 45 7.90 0.82 0.03
N THR A 46 7.04 1.55 -0.70
CA THR A 46 6.98 3.01 -0.66
C THR A 46 6.63 3.50 0.74
N MET A 47 5.63 2.87 1.38
CA MET A 47 5.20 3.28 2.71
C MET A 47 6.27 3.00 3.77
N MET A 48 6.95 1.86 3.71
CA MET A 48 8.09 1.57 4.59
C MET A 48 9.24 2.56 4.42
N ALA A 49 9.60 2.90 3.17
CA ALA A 49 10.66 3.87 2.91
C ALA A 49 10.32 5.25 3.46
N SER A 50 9.07 5.69 3.30
CA SER A 50 8.60 6.98 3.82
C SER A 50 8.49 6.98 5.35
N LEU A 51 8.02 5.89 5.98
CA LEU A 51 8.00 5.74 7.43
C LEU A 51 9.41 5.75 8.02
N ASN A 52 10.35 5.05 7.38
CA ASN A 52 11.76 5.05 7.75
C ASN A 52 12.38 6.45 7.63
N LEU A 53 12.03 7.20 6.57
CA LEU A 53 12.46 8.60 6.40
C LEU A 53 11.91 9.53 7.49
N LEU A 54 10.69 9.25 7.96
CA LEU A 54 10.05 9.96 9.07
C LEU A 54 10.55 9.51 10.46
N GLY A 55 11.38 8.46 10.53
CA GLY A 55 11.83 7.85 11.80
C GLY A 55 10.72 7.13 12.57
N ILE A 56 9.62 6.78 11.90
CA ILE A 56 8.47 6.09 12.51
C ILE A 56 8.70 4.58 12.38
N PRO A 57 8.59 3.80 13.48
CA PRO A 57 8.72 2.35 13.42
C PRO A 57 7.63 1.76 12.52
N VAL A 58 8.06 1.03 11.50
CA VAL A 58 7.15 0.32 10.59
C VAL A 58 6.50 -0.84 11.35
N PRO A 59 5.17 -0.97 11.37
CA PRO A 59 4.51 -2.13 11.96
C PRO A 59 4.82 -3.40 11.17
N GLU A 60 5.08 -4.52 11.87
CA GLU A 60 5.42 -5.82 11.26
C GLU A 60 4.26 -6.42 10.42
N ARG A 61 3.05 -5.88 10.55
CA ARG A 61 1.88 -6.26 9.75
C ARG A 61 1.18 -4.99 9.26
N MET A 62 1.14 -4.84 7.93
CA MET A 62 0.26 -3.92 7.21
C MET A 62 -0.84 -4.72 6.53
#